data_AF-A0AA88SNL8-F1
#
_entry.id   AF-A0AA88SNL8-F1
#
_cell.length_a   1.000
_cell.length_b   1.000
_cell.length_c   1.000
_cell.angle_alpha   90.00
_cell.angle_beta   90.00
_cell.angle_gamma   90.00
#
_symmetry.space_group_name_H-M   'P 1'
#
loop_
_entity.id
_entity.type
_entity.pdbx_description
1 polymer ?
#
loop_
_entity_poly.entity_id
_entity_poly.type
_entity_poly.pdbx_seq_one_letter_code
_entity_poly.pdbx_strand_id
1 'polypeptide(L)'
;MITNLFDDSEDLLSIGVTALGPRKKIVHALSELRKGGTKSAEIQIDPSEVISDETDKLLANKLITDYFPGFSTDRKKGCDTSGGRNKVRKHCSDSSRKRVLVKNQVTKGKPREIPLWCCIAGTPFRVDAFKYLRRDCSYWFLTHFHIDHYYLNYLTMFGIPFASSDYQGLTRSFCHGKIYCSLITARLVNLKIGIPWDRLQVLPLNQKISIAGVDVTCFDANHCPGSILILFEPPSGKAVLHTGDFRLSEEMMGISILQTSPVHTLILDSTYCDPQYDFPKQDAVIQFVIEAIQAEAFNPKTLFLIGSYTIGKERLFVEVARVLRKKVYVTAAKLRLLECLGLSSEDMQWVTLNEQESQIHVVPMWTLASFKRLKHVSNQYAGRFSLIVAFSPTGWTFGKGKKKSPGR
;
A
#
# COMPACT_ATOMS: atom_id res chain seq x y z
N MET A 1 -7.87 -14.03 -11.35
CA MET A 1 -8.99 -14.07 -10.38
C MET A 1 -9.29 -12.65 -9.95
N ILE A 2 -10.44 -12.10 -10.34
CA ILE A 2 -10.96 -10.84 -9.78
C ILE A 2 -11.93 -11.26 -8.68
N THR A 3 -11.66 -10.87 -7.45
CA THR A 3 -12.61 -10.98 -6.34
C THR A 3 -13.33 -9.65 -6.19
N ASN A 4 -14.66 -9.75 -6.26
CA ASN A 4 -15.59 -8.70 -5.89
C ASN A 4 -15.25 -8.23 -4.47
N LEU A 5 -14.71 -7.02 -4.35
CA LEU A 5 -14.99 -6.20 -3.18
C LEU A 5 -16.38 -5.60 -3.45
N PHE A 6 -17.27 -5.65 -2.46
CA PHE A 6 -18.69 -5.26 -2.49
C PHE A 6 -19.62 -6.34 -3.06
N ASP A 7 -20.01 -7.25 -2.18
CA ASP A 7 -21.30 -7.91 -2.24
C ASP A 7 -22.28 -6.98 -1.51
N ASP A 8 -22.95 -6.09 -2.25
CA ASP A 8 -24.16 -5.36 -1.83
C ASP A 8 -24.91 -4.95 -3.11
N SER A 9 -25.44 -5.95 -3.82
CA SER A 9 -26.21 -5.72 -5.05
C SER A 9 -27.45 -4.85 -4.83
N GLU A 10 -27.97 -4.80 -3.60
CA GLU A 10 -29.13 -3.98 -3.23
C GLU A 10 -28.74 -2.50 -3.02
N ASP A 11 -27.58 -2.20 -2.41
CA ASP A 11 -27.09 -0.83 -2.26
C ASP A 11 -26.65 -0.20 -3.58
N LEU A 12 -26.21 -1.02 -4.53
CA LEU A 12 -25.80 -0.57 -5.87
C LEU A 12 -26.97 -0.06 -6.71
N LEU A 13 -28.12 -0.74 -6.62
CA LEU A 13 -29.35 -0.35 -7.29
C LEU A 13 -29.93 0.93 -6.67
N SER A 14 -29.86 1.07 -5.34
CA SER A 14 -30.38 2.26 -4.63
C SER A 14 -29.61 3.56 -4.99
N ILE A 15 -28.35 3.45 -5.43
CA ILE A 15 -27.55 4.58 -5.90
C ILE A 15 -27.49 4.72 -7.43
N GLY A 16 -28.27 3.93 -8.20
CA GLY A 16 -28.36 4.03 -9.66
C GLY A 16 -27.14 3.50 -10.40
N VAL A 17 -26.39 2.55 -9.82
CA VAL A 17 -25.18 1.97 -10.41
C VAL A 17 -25.45 0.52 -10.83
N THR A 18 -25.41 0.26 -12.14
CA THR A 18 -25.49 -1.12 -12.67
C THR A 18 -24.09 -1.75 -12.68
N ALA A 19 -23.79 -2.62 -11.71
CA ALA A 19 -22.56 -3.40 -11.72
C ALA A 19 -22.66 -4.58 -12.70
N LEU A 20 -21.81 -4.59 -13.72
CA LEU A 20 -21.71 -5.68 -14.69
C LEU A 20 -20.59 -6.62 -14.24
N GLY A 21 -20.95 -7.71 -13.55
CA GLY A 21 -19.99 -8.70 -13.06
C GLY A 21 -19.20 -9.39 -14.19
N PRO A 22 -17.89 -9.69 -14.03
CA PRO A 22 -17.01 -10.08 -15.14
C PRO A 22 -17.24 -11.49 -15.72
N ARG A 23 -18.04 -12.36 -15.08
CA ARG A 23 -18.14 -13.76 -15.52
C ARG A 23 -19.17 -14.01 -16.61
N LYS A 24 -20.25 -13.23 -16.70
CA LYS A 24 -21.31 -13.50 -17.69
C LYS A 24 -20.99 -12.89 -19.05
N LYS A 25 -20.46 -11.65 -19.11
CA LYS A 25 -20.19 -10.96 -20.39
C LYS A 25 -18.96 -11.49 -21.14
N ILE A 26 -17.89 -11.81 -20.42
CA ILE A 26 -16.66 -12.36 -21.03
C ILE A 26 -16.89 -13.80 -21.49
N VAL A 27 -17.53 -14.64 -20.69
CA VAL A 27 -17.87 -16.02 -21.09
C VAL A 27 -18.93 -16.01 -22.20
N HIS A 28 -19.90 -15.09 -22.18
CA HIS A 28 -20.86 -14.94 -23.28
C HIS A 28 -20.15 -14.51 -24.56
N ALA A 29 -19.34 -13.44 -24.55
CA ALA A 29 -18.59 -12.99 -25.71
C ALA A 29 -17.63 -14.06 -26.27
N LEU A 30 -16.92 -14.79 -25.39
CA LEU A 30 -16.09 -15.93 -25.79
C LEU A 30 -16.91 -17.12 -26.30
N SER A 31 -18.12 -17.34 -25.78
CA SER A 31 -19.03 -18.38 -26.28
C SER A 31 -19.67 -18.02 -27.62
N GLU A 32 -19.98 -16.74 -27.87
CA GLU A 32 -20.56 -16.25 -29.12
C GLU A 32 -19.52 -16.32 -30.26
N LEU A 33 -18.24 -16.04 -29.95
CA LEU A 33 -17.13 -16.28 -30.87
C LEU A 33 -16.93 -17.78 -31.20
N ARG A 34 -17.28 -18.67 -30.25
CA ARG A 34 -17.20 -20.13 -30.44
C ARG A 34 -18.42 -20.71 -31.15
N LYS A 35 -19.59 -20.08 -31.03
CA LYS A 35 -20.86 -20.45 -31.69
C LYS A 35 -20.99 -19.88 -33.10
N GLY A 36 -20.16 -18.92 -33.48
CA GLY A 36 -20.01 -18.46 -34.87
C GLY A 36 -19.47 -19.53 -35.84
N GLY A 37 -18.97 -20.65 -35.31
CA GLY A 37 -18.77 -21.90 -36.05
C GLY A 37 -19.67 -22.98 -35.45
N THR A 38 -20.39 -23.70 -36.31
CA THR A 38 -21.26 -24.87 -36.00
C THR A 38 -22.71 -24.54 -35.62
N LYS A 39 -23.59 -24.60 -36.62
CA LYS A 39 -25.03 -24.81 -36.46
C LYS A 39 -25.27 -26.25 -35.96
N SER A 40 -26.17 -26.45 -34.99
CA SER A 40 -27.29 -27.42 -35.02
C SER A 40 -28.01 -27.56 -33.65
N ALA A 41 -29.34 -27.46 -33.72
CA ALA A 41 -30.41 -28.15 -32.96
C ALA A 41 -30.54 -28.05 -31.41
N GLU A 42 -31.70 -27.50 -30.97
CA GLU A 42 -32.73 -28.08 -30.04
C GLU A 42 -32.31 -28.55 -28.61
N ILE A 43 -33.01 -28.36 -27.48
CA ILE A 43 -34.43 -28.24 -27.07
C ILE A 43 -34.53 -27.63 -25.64
N GLN A 44 -35.72 -27.13 -25.29
CA GLN A 44 -36.18 -26.51 -24.03
C GLN A 44 -36.22 -27.43 -22.78
N ILE A 45 -36.26 -26.85 -21.56
CA ILE A 45 -37.33 -26.98 -20.53
C ILE A 45 -36.97 -26.15 -19.27
N ASP A 46 -38.02 -25.52 -18.69
CA ASP A 46 -38.11 -24.51 -17.61
C ASP A 46 -38.34 -25.14 -16.19
N PRO A 47 -38.56 -24.38 -15.08
CA PRO A 47 -38.08 -24.71 -13.74
C PRO A 47 -39.19 -24.82 -12.65
N SER A 48 -38.81 -25.11 -11.41
CA SER A 48 -39.61 -24.88 -10.18
C SER A 48 -38.67 -24.89 -8.96
N GLU A 49 -38.50 -23.77 -8.24
CA GLU A 49 -39.25 -23.28 -7.06
C GLU A 49 -39.19 -24.18 -5.82
N VAL A 50 -38.78 -23.60 -4.67
CA VAL A 50 -39.54 -23.51 -3.40
C VAL A 50 -38.71 -22.81 -2.30
N ILE A 51 -39.44 -22.03 -1.49
CA ILE A 51 -39.11 -21.02 -0.47
C ILE A 51 -39.22 -21.59 0.97
N SER A 52 -38.51 -21.00 1.95
CA SER A 52 -38.91 -20.56 3.32
C SER A 52 -37.73 -20.64 4.32
N ASP A 53 -37.26 -19.52 4.92
CA ASP A 53 -37.67 -18.84 6.19
C ASP A 53 -37.38 -19.67 7.46
N GLU A 54 -36.86 -19.18 8.61
CA GLU A 54 -36.90 -17.86 9.24
C GLU A 54 -35.80 -17.71 10.35
N THR A 55 -35.35 -16.47 10.55
CA THR A 55 -34.92 -15.72 11.78
C THR A 55 -34.12 -16.34 12.97
N ASP A 56 -33.01 -15.67 13.34
CA ASP A 56 -32.83 -15.21 14.74
C ASP A 56 -31.92 -13.96 14.89
N LYS A 57 -32.10 -13.27 16.02
CA LYS A 57 -31.98 -11.83 16.35
C LYS A 57 -30.65 -11.06 16.19
N LEU A 58 -30.88 -9.78 15.85
CA LEU A 58 -29.99 -8.62 15.81
C LEU A 58 -29.50 -8.16 17.20
N LEU A 59 -28.20 -7.85 17.31
CA LEU A 59 -27.65 -6.89 18.26
C LEU A 59 -27.18 -5.64 17.50
N ALA A 60 -27.84 -4.52 17.76
CA ALA A 60 -27.61 -3.24 17.12
C ALA A 60 -26.25 -2.66 17.54
N ASN A 61 -25.31 -2.57 16.59
CA ASN A 61 -24.11 -1.75 16.73
C ASN A 61 -24.29 -0.47 15.92
N LYS A 62 -24.22 0.66 16.62
CA LYS A 62 -24.40 2.01 16.08
C LYS A 62 -23.40 2.32 14.96
N LEU A 63 -23.88 2.99 13.91
CA LEU A 63 -23.06 3.42 12.77
C LEU A 63 -22.19 4.63 13.16
N ILE A 64 -20.96 4.67 12.63
CA ILE A 64 -19.99 5.76 12.86
C ILE A 64 -20.47 7.13 12.32
N THR A 65 -21.61 7.16 11.62
CA THR A 65 -22.29 8.37 11.15
C THR A 65 -22.86 9.22 12.28
N ASP A 66 -23.01 8.66 13.49
CA ASP A 66 -23.51 9.38 14.66
C ASP A 66 -22.43 10.26 15.35
N TYR A 67 -21.17 10.20 14.89
CA TYR A 67 -20.05 10.97 15.44
C TYR A 67 -19.64 12.20 14.61
N PHE A 68 -20.32 12.46 13.49
CA PHE A 68 -19.97 13.58 12.60
C PHE A 68 -21.23 14.23 12.00
N PRO A 69 -21.84 15.23 12.69
CA PRO A 69 -22.82 16.09 12.05
C PRO A 69 -22.11 16.83 10.90
N GLY A 70 -22.59 16.61 9.69
CA GLY A 70 -22.07 17.21 8.47
C GLY A 70 -22.09 18.73 8.54
N PHE A 71 -21.03 19.35 8.02
CA PHE A 71 -20.97 20.78 7.77
C PHE A 71 -21.95 21.12 6.63
N SER A 72 -23.14 21.56 6.99
CA SER A 72 -24.02 22.31 6.10
C SER A 72 -23.57 23.76 6.09
N THR A 73 -23.16 24.24 4.93
CA THR A 73 -23.04 25.66 4.62
C THR A 73 -24.41 26.31 4.72
N ASP A 74 -24.56 27.37 5.51
CA ASP A 74 -25.66 28.30 5.29
C ASP A 74 -25.35 29.76 5.64
N ARG A 75 -26.09 30.61 4.94
CA ARG A 75 -25.81 31.99 4.55
C ARG A 75 -25.94 33.04 5.66
N LYS A 76 -25.27 34.18 5.40
CA LYS A 76 -25.43 35.51 6.03
C LYS A 76 -26.88 35.87 6.40
N LYS A 77 -27.07 36.41 7.61
CA LYS A 77 -27.93 37.57 7.93
C LYS A 77 -27.46 38.22 9.25
N GLY A 78 -27.33 39.54 9.27
CA GLY A 78 -26.87 40.32 10.43
C GLY A 78 -28.00 40.82 11.33
N CYS A 79 -27.64 41.38 12.49
CA CYS A 79 -28.25 42.56 13.13
C CYS A 79 -27.42 42.99 14.35
N ASP A 80 -27.62 44.26 14.72
CA ASP A 80 -26.83 45.15 15.56
C ASP A 80 -27.10 45.11 17.09
N THR A 81 -26.14 45.74 17.80
CA THR A 81 -26.24 46.60 19.00
C THR A 81 -26.30 46.10 20.46
N SER A 82 -25.51 46.84 21.26
CA SER A 82 -25.57 47.13 22.71
C SER A 82 -25.08 46.05 23.67
N GLY A 83 -24.27 46.30 24.71
CA GLY A 83 -23.67 47.51 25.27
C GLY A 83 -23.21 47.21 26.70
N GLY A 84 -22.17 47.88 27.21
CA GLY A 84 -21.95 47.99 28.66
C GLY A 84 -20.56 47.62 29.17
N ARG A 85 -19.75 48.66 29.42
CA ARG A 85 -18.56 48.67 30.29
C ARG A 85 -18.91 48.25 31.73
N ASN A 86 -17.95 47.65 32.44
CA ASN A 86 -17.41 48.27 33.66
C ASN A 86 -16.02 47.72 34.04
N LYS A 87 -15.09 48.66 34.25
CA LYS A 87 -13.77 48.48 34.86
C LYS A 87 -13.92 48.55 36.37
N VAL A 88 -13.24 47.69 37.13
CA VAL A 88 -12.66 48.05 38.44
C VAL A 88 -11.29 47.37 38.57
N ARG A 89 -10.29 48.14 39.00
CA ARG A 89 -8.89 47.78 39.28
C ARG A 89 -8.71 47.46 40.78
N LYS A 90 -7.55 46.84 41.10
CA LYS A 90 -6.87 46.65 42.41
C LYS A 90 -7.40 45.48 43.25
N HIS A 91 -6.60 44.68 43.96
CA HIS A 91 -5.25 44.85 44.53
C HIS A 91 -4.56 43.46 44.68
N CYS A 92 -3.22 43.41 44.66
CA CYS A 92 -2.42 42.28 45.17
C CYS A 92 -2.31 42.33 46.69
N SER A 93 -2.47 41.19 47.36
CA SER A 93 -1.60 40.74 48.48
C SER A 93 -2.01 39.36 49.04
N ASP A 94 -1.05 38.44 48.97
CA ASP A 94 -0.61 37.49 50.00
C ASP A 94 -1.56 36.44 50.61
N SER A 95 -1.25 35.15 50.41
CA SER A 95 -1.28 34.15 51.49
C SER A 95 -0.56 32.84 51.11
N SER A 96 0.52 32.56 51.83
CA SER A 96 0.75 31.32 52.59
C SER A 96 0.93 29.99 51.85
N ARG A 97 2.19 29.53 51.89
CA ARG A 97 2.71 28.19 51.64
C ARG A 97 1.84 27.07 52.25
N LYS A 98 1.44 26.10 51.41
CA LYS A 98 1.33 24.68 51.79
C LYS A 98 2.05 23.82 50.76
N ARG A 99 3.19 23.26 51.16
CA ARG A 99 3.90 22.18 50.44
C ARG A 99 2.98 20.96 50.38
N VAL A 100 2.50 20.63 49.18
CA VAL A 100 1.99 19.28 48.88
C VAL A 100 3.05 18.59 48.03
N LEU A 101 3.65 17.57 48.61
CA LEU A 101 4.69 16.75 48.02
C LEU A 101 4.04 15.82 46.98
N VAL A 102 3.85 16.31 45.75
CA VAL A 102 3.41 15.47 44.64
C VAL A 102 4.62 14.66 44.17
N LYS A 103 4.71 13.42 44.66
CA LYS A 103 5.53 12.38 44.05
C LYS A 103 5.02 12.16 42.62
N ASN A 104 5.64 12.81 41.64
CA ASN A 104 5.55 12.40 40.25
C ASN A 104 6.28 11.07 40.09
N GLN A 105 5.63 9.97 40.45
CA GLN A 105 6.01 8.67 39.92
C GLN A 105 5.67 8.66 38.44
N VAL A 106 6.60 9.15 37.63
CA VAL A 106 6.68 8.77 36.22
C VAL A 106 6.95 7.27 36.23
N THR A 107 5.91 6.48 35.99
CA THR A 107 6.06 5.07 35.66
C THR A 107 6.88 4.98 34.38
N LYS A 108 8.21 4.80 34.53
CA LYS A 108 9.09 4.42 33.44
C LYS A 108 8.57 3.08 32.92
N GLY A 109 7.78 3.10 31.86
CA GLY A 109 7.40 1.90 31.13
C GLY A 109 8.68 1.12 30.80
N LYS A 110 8.69 -0.18 31.06
CA LYS A 110 9.81 -1.06 30.71
C LYS A 110 10.11 -0.86 29.22
N PRO A 111 11.38 -0.69 28.82
CA PRO A 111 11.73 -0.57 27.40
C PRO A 111 11.23 -1.82 26.68
N ARG A 112 10.48 -1.62 25.58
CA ARG A 112 10.01 -2.72 24.75
C ARG A 112 11.22 -3.52 24.26
N GLU A 113 11.16 -4.83 24.43
CA GLU A 113 12.21 -5.72 23.96
C GLU A 113 12.22 -5.75 22.43
N ILE A 114 13.41 -5.71 21.84
CA ILE A 114 13.58 -5.74 20.38
C ILE A 114 13.44 -7.21 19.95
N PRO A 115 12.57 -7.53 18.99
CA PRO A 115 12.48 -8.88 18.46
C PRO A 115 13.81 -9.37 17.90
N LEU A 116 14.10 -10.65 18.10
CA LEU A 116 15.38 -11.25 17.71
C LEU A 116 15.63 -11.12 16.20
N TRP A 117 14.59 -11.25 15.37
CA TRP A 117 14.68 -11.12 13.91
C TRP A 117 15.02 -9.70 13.43
N CYS A 118 14.89 -8.68 14.28
CA CYS A 118 15.34 -7.32 13.97
C CYS A 118 16.82 -7.09 14.30
N CYS A 119 17.50 -8.07 14.92
CA CYS A 119 18.89 -7.98 15.36
C CYS A 119 19.77 -8.97 14.59
N ILE A 120 20.91 -8.52 14.08
CA ILE A 120 21.88 -9.41 13.43
C ILE A 120 22.88 -9.90 14.49
N ALA A 121 22.80 -11.18 14.83
CA ALA A 121 23.61 -11.79 15.90
C ALA A 121 25.11 -11.57 15.68
N GLY A 122 25.83 -11.21 16.74
CA GLY A 122 27.26 -10.92 16.68
C GLY A 122 27.63 -9.54 16.10
N THR A 123 26.64 -8.67 15.83
CA THR A 123 26.87 -7.33 15.26
C THR A 123 26.05 -6.26 16.01
N PRO A 124 26.41 -4.97 15.89
CA PRO A 124 25.61 -3.87 16.42
C PRO A 124 24.41 -3.50 15.52
N PHE A 125 24.11 -4.30 14.49
CA PHE A 125 23.18 -3.92 13.43
C PHE A 125 21.71 -4.20 13.79
N ARG A 126 20.84 -3.35 13.26
CA ARG A 126 19.39 -3.49 13.35
C ARG A 126 18.78 -3.39 11.96
N VAL A 127 17.82 -4.26 11.64
CA VAL A 127 17.11 -4.26 10.36
C VAL A 127 15.63 -3.98 10.62
N ASP A 128 15.06 -2.99 9.92
CA ASP A 128 13.64 -2.59 9.98
C ASP A 128 13.10 -2.38 11.41
N ALA A 129 13.99 -1.95 12.31
CA ALA A 129 13.74 -1.87 13.74
C ALA A 129 13.42 -0.44 14.21
N PHE A 130 12.99 0.45 13.32
CA PHE A 130 12.82 1.89 13.62
C PHE A 130 11.72 2.20 14.63
N LYS A 131 10.88 1.21 14.97
CA LYS A 131 9.96 1.28 16.12
C LYS A 131 10.66 1.13 17.48
N TYR A 132 11.89 0.62 17.51
CA TYR A 132 12.67 0.36 18.72
C TYR A 132 13.95 1.21 18.77
N LEU A 133 13.82 2.51 18.49
CA LEU A 133 14.96 3.43 18.57
C LEU A 133 15.58 3.38 19.97
N ARG A 134 16.84 2.99 20.02
CA ARG A 134 17.66 2.95 21.23
C ARG A 134 18.97 3.65 20.97
N ARG A 135 19.53 4.27 22.03
CA ARG A 135 20.79 5.00 21.95
C ARG A 135 22.03 4.11 21.88
N ASP A 136 21.86 2.79 22.01
CA ASP A 136 22.92 1.78 21.96
C ASP A 136 23.23 1.28 20.54
N CYS A 137 22.44 1.66 19.53
CA CYS A 137 22.65 1.30 18.14
C CYS A 137 22.90 2.55 17.28
N SER A 138 23.87 2.47 16.38
CA SER A 138 24.20 3.51 15.39
C SER A 138 24.06 3.05 13.93
N TYR A 139 23.70 1.79 13.71
CA TYR A 139 23.72 1.12 12.41
C TYR A 139 22.34 0.51 12.11
N TRP A 140 21.54 1.26 11.34
CA TRP A 140 20.16 0.91 11.05
C TRP A 140 20.02 0.57 9.58
N PHE A 141 19.53 -0.61 9.25
CA PHE A 141 19.28 -1.03 7.89
C PHE A 141 17.78 -0.92 7.62
N LEU A 142 17.43 -0.34 6.47
CA LEU A 142 16.06 -0.28 5.97
C LEU A 142 15.99 -1.07 4.67
N THR A 143 15.30 -2.20 4.69
CA THR A 143 15.22 -3.11 3.53
C THR A 143 14.44 -2.47 2.38
N HIS A 144 13.36 -1.76 2.67
CA HIS A 144 12.54 -1.08 1.68
C HIS A 144 11.61 -0.02 2.30
N PHE A 145 10.93 0.77 1.46
CA PHE A 145 10.12 1.90 1.89
C PHE A 145 8.61 1.55 2.05
N HIS A 146 8.29 0.51 2.81
CA HIS A 146 6.93 0.25 3.30
C HIS A 146 6.77 0.65 4.77
N ILE A 147 5.55 1.13 5.09
CA ILE A 147 5.29 1.86 6.34
C ILE A 147 5.52 1.02 7.59
N ASP A 148 5.24 -0.28 7.54
CA ASP A 148 5.44 -1.25 8.61
C ASP A 148 6.92 -1.55 8.89
N HIS A 149 7.83 -1.24 7.95
CA HIS A 149 9.27 -1.40 8.12
C HIS A 149 9.95 -0.14 8.70
N TYR A 150 9.40 1.05 8.46
CA TYR A 150 9.96 2.31 8.97
C TYR A 150 9.09 3.03 10.01
N TYR A 151 7.87 2.57 10.33
CA TYR A 151 6.94 3.27 11.22
C TYR A 151 6.00 2.33 12.00
N LEU A 152 5.40 2.84 13.09
CA LEU A 152 4.31 2.20 13.83
C LEU A 152 3.05 3.09 13.80
N ASN A 153 1.91 2.48 13.44
CA ASN A 153 0.53 3.00 13.33
C ASN A 153 0.09 3.56 11.97
N TYR A 154 -0.83 2.84 11.31
CA TYR A 154 -1.59 3.25 10.13
C TYR A 154 -2.45 4.52 10.34
N LEU A 155 -2.85 4.80 11.59
CA LEU A 155 -3.78 5.89 11.94
C LEU A 155 -3.20 7.29 11.76
N THR A 156 -1.88 7.44 11.75
CA THR A 156 -1.20 8.73 11.58
C THR A 156 -1.27 9.23 10.14
N MET A 157 -1.55 8.33 9.18
CA MET A 157 -1.77 8.68 7.76
C MET A 157 -3.05 9.49 7.54
N PHE A 158 -4.00 9.47 8.48
CA PHE A 158 -5.28 10.19 8.39
C PHE A 158 -5.29 11.55 9.12
N GLY A 159 -4.13 12.05 9.57
CA GLY A 159 -4.04 13.38 10.17
C GLY A 159 -4.75 13.53 11.52
N ILE A 160 -5.04 12.43 12.22
CA ILE A 160 -5.59 12.47 13.58
C ILE A 160 -4.43 12.78 14.54
N PRO A 161 -4.44 13.94 15.23
CA PRO A 161 -3.44 14.24 16.24
C PRO A 161 -3.69 13.37 17.47
N PHE A 162 -2.92 12.29 17.62
CA PHE A 162 -2.81 11.61 18.91
C PHE A 162 -1.69 12.25 19.73
N ALA A 163 -1.81 12.18 21.06
CA ALA A 163 -0.81 12.70 21.98
C ALA A 163 0.60 12.21 21.59
N SER A 164 1.57 13.13 21.64
CA SER A 164 2.93 13.04 21.11
C SER A 164 3.83 11.93 21.67
N SER A 165 3.31 11.01 22.50
CA SER A 165 4.10 9.99 23.20
C SER A 165 4.13 8.61 22.55
N ASP A 166 3.26 8.32 21.56
CA ASP A 166 3.16 6.98 20.95
C ASP A 166 3.68 6.89 19.50
N TYR A 167 4.17 8.00 18.93
CA TYR A 167 4.81 8.00 17.61
C TYR A 167 6.17 7.29 17.71
N GLN A 168 6.24 6.05 17.22
CA GLN A 168 7.48 5.26 17.16
C GLN A 168 7.77 4.91 15.70
N GLY A 169 8.90 5.37 15.18
CA GLY A 169 9.25 5.21 13.79
C GLY A 169 10.23 6.26 13.31
N LEU A 170 10.49 6.20 12.01
CA LEU A 170 11.41 7.10 11.34
C LEU A 170 10.77 8.48 11.15
N THR A 171 11.46 9.52 11.61
CA THR A 171 11.02 10.92 11.52
C THR A 171 12.17 11.78 11.04
N ARG A 172 11.87 13.02 10.59
CA ARG A 172 12.89 13.99 10.17
C ARG A 172 13.96 14.25 11.23
N SER A 173 13.64 14.10 12.52
CA SER A 173 14.55 14.31 13.65
C SER A 173 15.37 13.08 14.03
N PHE A 174 15.39 12.02 13.20
CA PHE A 174 16.19 10.83 13.45
C PHE A 174 17.67 11.19 13.74
N CYS A 175 18.12 10.86 14.95
CA CYS A 175 19.45 11.19 15.45
C CYS A 175 20.17 9.98 16.08
N HIS A 176 19.80 8.76 15.68
CA HIS A 176 20.31 7.50 16.26
C HIS A 176 21.42 6.85 15.41
N GLY A 177 22.15 7.61 14.60
CA GLY A 177 23.24 7.09 13.76
C GLY A 177 22.97 7.25 12.26
N LYS A 178 23.32 6.21 11.48
CA LYS A 178 23.18 6.17 10.02
C LYS A 178 22.14 5.12 9.60
N ILE A 179 21.48 5.39 8.48
CA ILE A 179 20.51 4.50 7.85
C ILE A 179 21.11 3.95 6.56
N TYR A 180 21.30 2.64 6.50
CA TYR A 180 21.86 1.91 5.40
C TYR A 180 20.73 1.31 4.55
N CYS A 181 20.65 1.67 3.28
CA CYS A 181 19.58 1.22 2.39
C CYS A 181 19.98 1.38 0.92
N SER A 182 19.13 0.91 0.00
CA SER A 182 19.33 1.13 -1.43
C SER A 182 19.20 2.62 -1.80
N LEU A 183 19.70 3.01 -2.98
CA LEU A 183 19.60 4.38 -3.47
C LEU A 183 18.14 4.85 -3.60
N ILE A 184 17.26 3.99 -4.10
CA ILE A 184 15.84 4.29 -4.27
C ILE A 184 15.19 4.51 -2.90
N THR A 185 15.44 3.61 -1.93
CA THR A 185 14.93 3.77 -0.56
C THR A 185 15.45 5.07 0.08
N ALA A 186 16.74 5.41 -0.10
CA ALA A 186 17.30 6.66 0.41
C ALA A 186 16.61 7.90 -0.18
N ARG A 187 16.36 7.94 -1.50
CA ARG A 187 15.61 9.01 -2.17
C ARG A 187 14.20 9.15 -1.60
N LEU A 188 13.50 8.04 -1.42
CA LEU A 188 12.14 8.03 -0.88
C LEU A 188 12.09 8.52 0.57
N VAL A 189 13.03 8.07 1.41
CA VAL A 189 13.17 8.51 2.80
C VAL A 189 13.45 10.02 2.87
N ASN A 190 14.35 10.53 2.03
CA ASN A 190 14.63 11.96 1.95
C ASN A 190 13.41 12.75 1.47
N LEU A 191 12.75 12.32 0.40
CA LEU A 191 11.60 13.01 -0.19
C LEU A 191 10.37 13.03 0.72
N LYS A 192 10.04 11.90 1.37
CA LYS A 192 8.78 11.72 2.11
C LYS A 192 8.91 11.98 3.61
N ILE A 193 10.03 11.62 4.22
CA ILE A 193 10.26 11.79 5.66
C ILE A 193 11.11 13.04 5.92
N GLY A 194 11.93 13.47 4.97
CA GLY A 194 12.78 14.65 5.11
C GLY A 194 14.09 14.37 5.87
N ILE A 195 14.51 13.11 5.98
CA ILE A 195 15.81 12.80 6.59
C ILE A 195 16.93 13.28 5.67
N PRO A 196 17.91 14.03 6.21
CA PRO A 196 18.98 14.59 5.42
C PRO A 196 19.95 13.51 4.92
N TRP A 197 20.59 13.76 3.77
CA TRP A 197 21.49 12.81 3.10
C TRP A 197 22.71 12.43 3.93
N ASP A 198 23.16 13.29 4.84
CA ASP A 198 24.25 12.98 5.78
C ASP A 198 23.87 11.88 6.79
N ARG A 199 22.60 11.51 6.92
CA ARG A 199 22.14 10.38 7.75
C ARG A 199 21.88 9.12 6.94
N LEU A 200 21.92 9.20 5.61
CA LEU A 200 21.64 8.09 4.70
C LEU A 200 22.95 7.57 4.12
N GLN A 201 23.15 6.25 4.20
CA GLN A 201 24.26 5.55 3.57
C GLN A 201 23.69 4.62 2.50
N VAL A 202 24.02 4.90 1.24
CA VAL A 202 23.58 4.06 0.12
C VAL A 202 24.43 2.79 0.06
N LEU A 203 23.77 1.66 -0.05
CA LEU A 203 24.36 0.34 -0.32
C LEU A 203 24.14 -0.02 -1.80
N PRO A 204 25.20 -0.06 -2.63
CA PRO A 204 25.12 -0.60 -3.98
C PRO A 204 24.78 -2.10 -3.97
N LEU A 205 24.04 -2.53 -5.00
CA LEU A 205 23.69 -3.94 -5.19
C LEU A 205 24.90 -4.72 -5.68
N ASN A 206 24.97 -5.99 -5.30
CA ASN A 206 25.98 -6.97 -5.72
C ASN A 206 27.42 -6.57 -5.40
N GLN A 207 27.62 -5.63 -4.47
CA GLN A 207 28.94 -5.18 -4.04
C GLN A 207 29.10 -5.40 -2.54
N LYS A 208 30.22 -6.04 -2.17
CA LYS A 208 30.61 -6.27 -0.78
C LYS A 208 31.19 -4.99 -0.20
N ILE A 209 30.67 -4.59 0.97
CA ILE A 209 31.10 -3.40 1.71
C ILE A 209 31.33 -3.77 3.17
N SER A 210 32.48 -3.37 3.72
CA SER A 210 32.75 -3.55 5.15
C SER A 210 32.16 -2.41 5.98
N ILE A 211 31.30 -2.74 6.93
CA ILE A 211 30.66 -1.79 7.86
C ILE A 211 30.98 -2.28 9.26
N ALA A 212 31.63 -1.45 10.09
CA ALA A 212 32.00 -1.83 11.47
C ALA A 212 32.70 -3.20 11.59
N GLY A 213 33.51 -3.59 10.60
CA GLY A 213 34.22 -4.88 10.56
C GLY A 213 33.37 -6.07 10.12
N VAL A 214 32.16 -5.85 9.61
CA VAL A 214 31.26 -6.88 9.06
C VAL A 214 31.14 -6.65 7.56
N ASP A 215 31.35 -7.70 6.77
CA ASP A 215 31.09 -7.64 5.34
C ASP A 215 29.58 -7.68 5.08
N VAL A 216 29.10 -6.76 4.26
CA VAL A 216 27.68 -6.61 3.91
C VAL A 216 27.54 -6.56 2.40
N THR A 217 26.64 -7.39 1.86
CA THR A 217 26.30 -7.40 0.42
C THR A 217 24.79 -7.34 0.26
N CYS A 218 24.31 -6.46 -0.62
CA CYS A 218 22.88 -6.30 -0.90
C CYS A 218 22.50 -6.86 -2.26
N PHE A 219 21.31 -7.45 -2.36
CA PHE A 219 20.75 -8.01 -3.59
C PHE A 219 19.34 -7.47 -3.83
N ASP A 220 18.87 -7.44 -5.07
CA ASP A 220 17.49 -7.04 -5.36
C ASP A 220 16.49 -8.06 -4.78
N ALA A 221 15.47 -7.58 -4.06
CA ALA A 221 14.46 -8.44 -3.41
C ALA A 221 13.21 -8.72 -4.26
N ASN A 222 13.09 -8.10 -5.43
CA ASN A 222 11.96 -8.31 -6.35
C ASN A 222 10.58 -8.10 -5.67
N HIS A 223 10.50 -7.23 -4.67
CA HIS A 223 9.26 -6.90 -3.95
C HIS A 223 8.68 -5.57 -4.41
N CYS A 224 9.42 -4.49 -4.19
CA CYS A 224 9.09 -3.14 -4.62
C CYS A 224 10.36 -2.40 -5.07
N PRO A 225 10.25 -1.29 -5.83
CA PRO A 225 11.44 -0.54 -6.24
C PRO A 225 12.32 -0.16 -5.04
N GLY A 226 13.60 -0.55 -5.09
CA GLY A 226 14.57 -0.31 -4.02
C GLY A 226 14.58 -1.35 -2.89
N SER A 227 13.75 -2.39 -2.93
CA SER A 227 13.78 -3.46 -1.94
C SER A 227 15.03 -4.32 -2.06
N ILE A 228 15.67 -4.62 -0.92
CA ILE A 228 16.92 -5.38 -0.89
C ILE A 228 16.90 -6.55 0.09
N LEU A 229 17.51 -7.66 -0.32
CA LEU A 229 18.05 -8.65 0.61
C LEU A 229 19.41 -8.17 1.11
N ILE A 230 19.78 -8.57 2.32
CA ILE A 230 21.04 -8.19 2.93
C ILE A 230 21.74 -9.43 3.47
N LEU A 231 22.91 -9.74 2.94
CA LEU A 231 23.82 -10.75 3.45
C LEU A 231 24.83 -10.07 4.37
N PHE A 232 24.87 -10.51 5.62
CA PHE A 232 25.84 -10.10 6.64
C PHE A 232 26.82 -11.24 6.89
N GLU A 233 28.11 -10.97 6.77
CA GLU A 233 29.20 -11.92 6.99
C GLU A 233 30.07 -11.42 8.17
N PRO A 234 29.65 -11.69 9.43
CA PRO A 234 30.42 -11.27 10.60
C PRO A 234 31.74 -12.06 10.72
N PRO A 235 32.77 -11.51 11.39
CA PRO A 235 34.05 -12.19 11.60
C PRO A 235 33.96 -13.57 12.28
N SER A 236 32.85 -13.85 12.96
CA SER A 236 32.59 -15.17 13.56
C SER A 236 32.32 -16.28 12.53
N GLY A 237 32.22 -15.96 11.23
CA GLY A 237 31.89 -16.90 10.16
C GLY A 237 30.43 -17.34 10.13
N LYS A 238 29.57 -16.76 10.97
CA LYS A 238 28.14 -17.10 11.05
C LYS A 238 27.33 -16.15 10.18
N ALA A 239 27.36 -16.38 8.86
CA ALA A 239 26.68 -15.51 7.92
C ALA A 239 25.15 -15.49 8.14
N VAL A 240 24.55 -14.31 8.02
CA VAL A 240 23.10 -14.09 8.19
C VAL A 240 22.54 -13.48 6.91
N LEU A 241 21.54 -14.13 6.31
CA LEU A 241 20.78 -13.58 5.20
C LEU A 241 19.44 -13.06 5.73
N HIS A 242 19.18 -11.77 5.54
CA HIS A 242 17.91 -11.14 5.84
C HIS A 242 17.19 -10.81 4.54
N THR A 243 16.04 -11.40 4.29
CA THR A 243 15.33 -11.23 3.01
C THR A 243 14.66 -9.87 2.89
N GLY A 244 14.32 -9.23 4.02
CA GLY A 244 13.29 -8.20 4.02
C GLY A 244 11.99 -8.82 3.53
N ASP A 245 11.12 -8.04 2.92
CA ASP A 245 10.07 -8.60 2.07
C ASP A 245 10.65 -8.92 0.69
N PHE A 246 10.38 -10.11 0.16
CA PHE A 246 10.95 -10.52 -1.13
C PHE A 246 10.00 -11.43 -1.91
N ARG A 247 10.23 -11.48 -3.23
CA ARG A 247 9.62 -12.47 -4.11
C ARG A 247 10.70 -13.20 -4.88
N LEU A 248 10.87 -14.49 -4.59
CA LEU A 248 11.86 -15.32 -5.28
C LEU A 248 11.70 -15.24 -6.81
N SER A 249 12.82 -15.09 -7.52
CA SER A 249 12.92 -15.09 -8.97
C SER A 249 14.06 -16.02 -9.43
N GLU A 250 14.02 -16.45 -10.69
CA GLU A 250 15.08 -17.27 -11.29
C GLU A 250 16.43 -16.53 -11.30
N GLU A 251 16.41 -15.21 -11.52
CA GLU A 251 17.61 -14.36 -11.47
C GLU A 251 18.32 -14.44 -10.11
N MET A 252 17.54 -14.46 -9.02
CA MET A 252 18.09 -14.58 -7.67
C MET A 252 18.80 -15.91 -7.44
N MET A 253 18.30 -16.99 -8.07
CA MET A 253 18.95 -18.30 -8.01
C MET A 253 20.29 -18.33 -8.75
N GLY A 254 20.51 -17.41 -9.71
CA GLY A 254 21.77 -17.28 -10.45
C GLY A 254 22.85 -16.46 -9.74
N ILE A 255 22.56 -15.86 -8.58
CA ILE A 255 23.52 -15.02 -7.86
C ILE A 255 24.62 -15.89 -7.25
N SER A 256 25.82 -15.85 -7.83
CA SER A 256 26.94 -16.71 -7.42
C SER A 256 27.33 -16.57 -5.94
N ILE A 257 27.21 -15.36 -5.38
CA ILE A 257 27.51 -15.12 -3.96
C ILE A 257 26.54 -15.90 -3.06
N LEU A 258 25.24 -15.90 -3.38
CA LEU A 258 24.23 -16.64 -2.61
C LEU A 258 24.37 -18.16 -2.76
N GLN A 259 24.89 -18.64 -3.89
CA GLN A 259 25.17 -20.06 -4.12
C GLN A 259 26.40 -20.57 -3.36
N THR A 260 27.42 -19.72 -3.20
CA THR A 260 28.73 -20.11 -2.65
C THR A 260 28.89 -19.79 -1.18
N SER A 261 28.08 -18.89 -0.63
CA SER A 261 28.17 -18.46 0.77
C SER A 261 27.35 -19.39 1.68
N PRO A 262 27.97 -20.07 2.66
CA PRO A 262 27.22 -20.87 3.63
C PRO A 262 26.45 -19.95 4.58
N VAL A 263 25.13 -19.86 4.40
CA VAL A 263 24.25 -19.07 5.27
C VAL A 263 23.96 -19.85 6.55
N HIS A 264 24.39 -19.32 7.70
CA HIS A 264 24.15 -19.91 9.02
C HIS A 264 22.75 -19.59 9.56
N THR A 265 22.25 -18.38 9.30
CA THR A 265 20.91 -17.95 9.74
C THR A 265 20.18 -17.26 8.60
N LEU A 266 18.93 -17.66 8.38
CA LEU A 266 18.02 -17.04 7.44
C LEU A 266 16.89 -16.35 8.21
N ILE A 267 16.75 -15.05 8.02
CA ILE A 267 15.59 -14.27 8.46
C ILE A 267 14.70 -14.09 7.24
N LEU A 268 13.60 -14.85 7.21
CA LEU A 268 12.77 -15.08 6.03
C LEU A 268 11.43 -14.34 6.10
N ASP A 269 11.05 -13.70 5.01
CA ASP A 269 9.66 -13.31 4.73
C ASP A 269 8.77 -14.55 4.64
N SER A 270 7.92 -14.73 5.64
CA SER A 270 6.99 -15.85 5.73
C SER A 270 5.55 -15.44 5.39
N THR A 271 5.32 -14.30 4.73
CA THR A 271 3.99 -13.73 4.45
C THR A 271 3.03 -14.76 3.83
N TYR A 272 3.55 -15.61 2.92
CA TYR A 272 2.78 -16.65 2.26
C TYR A 272 3.37 -18.06 2.48
N CYS A 273 3.92 -18.32 3.67
CA CYS A 273 4.50 -19.63 4.02
C CYS A 273 3.42 -20.69 4.37
N ASP A 274 2.44 -20.85 3.51
CA ASP A 274 1.38 -21.86 3.60
C ASP A 274 1.01 -22.33 2.18
N PRO A 275 0.94 -23.65 1.91
CA PRO A 275 0.59 -24.19 0.59
C PRO A 275 -0.76 -23.72 0.01
N GLN A 276 -1.66 -23.17 0.83
CA GLN A 276 -2.92 -22.61 0.34
C GLN A 276 -2.73 -21.37 -0.55
N TYR A 277 -1.57 -20.73 -0.48
CA TYR A 277 -1.26 -19.53 -1.24
C TYR A 277 -0.66 -19.90 -2.61
N ASP A 278 -1.51 -19.86 -3.64
CA ASP A 278 -1.12 -20.03 -5.03
C ASP A 278 -1.51 -18.80 -5.85
N PHE A 279 -0.55 -18.23 -6.58
CA PHE A 279 -0.72 -16.99 -7.34
C PHE A 279 -0.25 -17.16 -8.78
N PRO A 280 -0.93 -16.53 -9.74
CA PRO A 280 -0.37 -16.39 -11.07
C PRO A 280 0.96 -15.62 -11.05
N LYS A 281 1.83 -15.91 -12.03
CA LYS A 281 3.02 -15.09 -12.33
C LYS A 281 2.60 -13.64 -12.61
N GLN A 282 3.48 -12.67 -12.30
CA GLN A 282 3.19 -11.25 -12.55
C GLN A 282 2.79 -10.99 -14.00
N ASP A 283 3.49 -11.59 -14.95
CA ASP A 283 3.22 -11.41 -16.38
C ASP A 283 1.82 -11.89 -16.78
N ALA A 284 1.32 -12.97 -16.18
CA ALA A 284 -0.04 -13.44 -16.42
C ALA A 284 -1.10 -12.45 -15.89
N VAL A 285 -0.83 -11.78 -14.76
CA VAL A 285 -1.72 -10.74 -14.21
C VAL A 285 -1.68 -9.47 -15.08
N ILE A 286 -0.50 -9.06 -15.53
CA ILE A 286 -0.31 -7.91 -16.40
C ILE A 286 -1.03 -8.15 -17.74
N GLN A 287 -0.81 -9.32 -18.34
CA GLN A 287 -1.45 -9.72 -19.59
C GLN A 287 -2.98 -9.72 -19.47
N PHE A 288 -3.52 -10.24 -18.36
CA PHE A 288 -4.95 -10.18 -18.10
C PHE A 288 -5.50 -8.74 -18.07
N VAL A 289 -4.79 -7.80 -17.45
CA VAL A 289 -5.22 -6.39 -17.40
C VAL A 289 -5.14 -5.76 -18.79
N ILE A 290 -4.11 -6.05 -19.57
CA ILE A 290 -3.97 -5.60 -20.96
C ILE A 290 -5.15 -6.09 -21.80
N GLU A 291 -5.48 -7.38 -21.73
CA GLU A 291 -6.59 -7.99 -22.46
C GLU A 291 -7.94 -7.39 -22.04
N ALA A 292 -8.15 -7.17 -20.75
CA ALA A 292 -9.37 -6.54 -20.25
C ALA A 292 -9.53 -5.10 -20.74
N ILE A 293 -8.43 -4.33 -20.80
CA ILE A 293 -8.45 -2.98 -21.37
C ILE A 293 -8.76 -3.02 -22.86
N GLN A 294 -8.12 -3.92 -23.62
CA GLN A 294 -8.35 -4.07 -25.06
C GLN A 294 -9.79 -4.48 -25.36
N ALA A 295 -10.36 -5.41 -24.58
CA ALA A 295 -11.71 -5.89 -24.75
C ALA A 295 -12.77 -4.78 -24.59
N GLU A 296 -12.50 -3.76 -23.77
CA GLU A 296 -13.40 -2.62 -23.54
C GLU A 296 -12.97 -1.35 -24.31
N ALA A 297 -11.88 -1.41 -25.08
CA ALA A 297 -11.34 -0.27 -25.80
C ALA A 297 -12.19 0.18 -27.00
N PHE A 298 -13.15 -0.64 -27.45
CA PHE A 298 -14.10 -0.27 -28.50
C PHE A 298 -15.03 0.88 -28.08
N ASN A 299 -15.21 1.08 -26.77
CA ASN A 299 -15.97 2.19 -26.23
C ASN A 299 -15.02 3.36 -25.86
N PRO A 300 -15.01 4.46 -26.64
CA PRO A 300 -14.14 5.61 -26.35
C PRO A 300 -14.54 6.35 -25.07
N LYS A 301 -15.72 6.06 -24.52
CA LYS A 301 -16.20 6.62 -23.25
C LYS A 301 -15.89 5.72 -22.04
N THR A 302 -14.98 4.76 -22.18
CA THR A 302 -14.49 3.95 -21.05
C THR A 302 -13.29 4.61 -20.37
N LEU A 303 -13.34 4.75 -19.05
CA LEU A 303 -12.23 5.12 -18.17
C LEU A 303 -11.71 3.87 -17.46
N PHE A 304 -10.40 3.63 -17.57
CA PHE A 304 -9.71 2.57 -16.86
C PHE A 304 -9.01 3.13 -15.64
N LEU A 305 -9.30 2.59 -14.45
CA LEU A 305 -8.64 2.97 -13.21
C LEU A 305 -7.72 1.84 -12.75
N ILE A 306 -6.47 2.15 -12.46
CA ILE A 306 -5.52 1.20 -11.85
C ILE A 306 -5.16 1.70 -10.46
N GLY A 307 -5.52 0.91 -9.44
CA GLY A 307 -5.21 1.21 -8.06
C GLY A 307 -3.72 1.08 -7.77
N SER A 308 -3.14 2.06 -7.07
CA SER A 308 -1.74 2.03 -6.62
C SER A 308 -1.61 2.51 -5.17
N TYR A 309 -0.64 1.94 -4.46
CA TYR A 309 -0.21 2.41 -3.14
C TYR A 309 0.86 3.51 -3.30
N THR A 310 1.51 3.90 -2.20
CA THR A 310 2.61 4.87 -2.23
C THR A 310 3.72 4.38 -3.16
N ILE A 311 4.22 3.16 -2.94
CA ILE A 311 5.13 2.44 -3.84
C ILE A 311 4.69 0.98 -3.99
N GLY A 312 5.19 0.30 -5.01
CA GLY A 312 4.88 -1.09 -5.30
C GLY A 312 3.85 -1.23 -6.42
N LYS A 313 4.03 -2.28 -7.22
CA LYS A 313 3.19 -2.67 -8.37
C LYS A 313 3.21 -1.68 -9.54
N GLU A 314 4.16 -0.75 -9.58
CA GLU A 314 4.35 0.17 -10.72
C GLU A 314 4.50 -0.57 -12.04
N ARG A 315 5.19 -1.72 -12.02
CA ARG A 315 5.34 -2.62 -13.17
C ARG A 315 4.01 -2.89 -13.87
N LEU A 316 2.88 -3.00 -13.15
CA LEU A 316 1.59 -3.25 -13.76
C LEU A 316 1.19 -2.15 -14.75
N PHE A 317 1.13 -0.91 -14.31
CA PHE A 317 0.65 0.18 -15.17
C PHE A 317 1.71 0.65 -16.15
N VAL A 318 3.00 0.51 -15.85
CA VAL A 318 4.08 0.79 -16.80
C VAL A 318 4.02 -0.19 -17.98
N GLU A 319 3.88 -1.49 -17.71
CA GLU A 319 3.77 -2.51 -18.75
C GLU A 319 2.49 -2.37 -19.58
N VAL A 320 1.36 -2.09 -18.92
CA VAL A 320 0.10 -1.76 -19.61
C VAL A 320 0.30 -0.59 -20.57
N ALA A 321 0.96 0.48 -20.13
CA ALA A 321 1.22 1.66 -20.95
C ALA A 321 2.11 1.33 -22.16
N ARG A 322 3.20 0.59 -21.91
CA ARG A 322 4.20 0.17 -22.90
C ARG A 322 3.60 -0.71 -23.98
N VAL A 323 2.88 -1.77 -23.61
CA VAL A 323 2.30 -2.74 -24.55
C VAL A 323 1.17 -2.10 -25.34
N LEU A 324 0.29 -1.33 -24.70
CA LEU A 324 -0.82 -0.65 -25.38
C LEU A 324 -0.37 0.60 -26.16
N ARG A 325 0.86 1.07 -25.96
CA ARG A 325 1.37 2.35 -26.46
C ARG A 325 0.44 3.51 -26.13
N LYS A 326 -0.09 3.50 -24.90
CA LYS A 326 -1.01 4.53 -24.39
C LYS A 326 -0.40 5.18 -23.16
N LYS A 327 -0.53 6.50 -23.08
CA LYS A 327 -0.15 7.23 -21.87
C LYS A 327 -1.03 6.83 -20.69
N VAL A 328 -0.47 6.87 -19.49
CA VAL A 328 -1.15 6.67 -18.22
C VAL A 328 -1.11 7.97 -17.43
N TYR A 329 -2.28 8.46 -17.05
CA TYR A 329 -2.40 9.63 -16.20
C TYR A 329 -2.04 9.28 -14.76
N VAL A 330 -1.20 10.11 -14.15
CA VAL A 330 -0.86 10.05 -12.71
C VAL A 330 -0.96 11.44 -12.09
N THR A 331 -1.22 11.50 -10.79
CA THR A 331 -1.17 12.78 -10.06
C THR A 331 0.26 13.30 -9.96
N ALA A 332 0.43 14.62 -9.80
CA ALA A 332 1.76 15.23 -9.58
C ALA A 332 2.51 14.61 -8.38
N ALA A 333 1.79 14.22 -7.33
CA ALA A 333 2.37 13.55 -6.17
C ALA A 333 2.89 12.14 -6.51
N LYS A 334 2.20 11.39 -7.39
CA LYS A 334 2.66 10.09 -7.86
C LYS A 334 3.80 10.24 -8.87
N LEU A 335 3.78 11.24 -9.77
CA LEU A 335 4.91 11.49 -10.68
C LEU A 335 6.23 11.73 -9.93
N ARG A 336 6.23 12.60 -8.92
CA ARG A 336 7.41 12.85 -8.07
C ARG A 336 7.94 11.59 -7.39
N LEU A 337 7.05 10.66 -7.06
CA LEU A 337 7.43 9.36 -6.53
C LEU A 337 8.08 8.50 -7.61
N LEU A 338 7.48 8.39 -8.79
CA LEU A 338 8.01 7.61 -9.92
C LEU A 338 9.42 8.08 -10.34
N GLU A 339 9.67 9.39 -10.33
CA GLU A 339 10.99 9.98 -10.60
C GLU A 339 12.07 9.50 -9.61
N CYS A 340 11.69 9.13 -8.38
CA CYS A 340 12.63 8.58 -7.39
C CYS A 340 12.96 7.11 -7.63
N LEU A 341 12.11 6.36 -8.34
CA LEU A 341 12.22 4.90 -8.50
C LEU A 341 13.26 4.49 -9.54
N GLY A 342 13.82 5.45 -10.29
CA GLY A 342 14.82 5.16 -11.32
C GLY A 342 14.25 4.44 -12.54
N LEU A 343 12.97 4.70 -12.87
CA LEU A 343 12.38 4.23 -14.13
C LEU A 343 13.15 4.79 -15.33
N SER A 344 13.23 4.00 -16.40
CA SER A 344 13.91 4.41 -17.62
C SER A 344 13.21 5.60 -18.28
N SER A 345 13.92 6.39 -19.08
CA SER A 345 13.30 7.46 -19.89
C SER A 345 12.25 6.90 -20.85
N GLU A 346 12.44 5.66 -21.32
CA GLU A 346 11.50 4.94 -22.18
C GLU A 346 10.20 4.59 -21.44
N ASP A 347 10.24 4.31 -20.15
CA ASP A 347 9.04 4.07 -19.34
C ASP A 347 8.36 5.38 -18.97
N MET A 348 9.15 6.39 -18.60
CA MET A 348 8.64 7.70 -18.17
C MET A 348 7.90 8.46 -19.28
N GLN A 349 8.22 8.21 -20.56
CA GLN A 349 7.49 8.83 -21.69
C GLN A 349 5.99 8.48 -21.72
N TRP A 350 5.62 7.34 -21.12
CA TRP A 350 4.24 6.89 -21.07
C TRP A 350 3.45 7.50 -19.90
N VAL A 351 4.09 8.24 -19.00
CA VAL A 351 3.43 8.88 -17.87
C VAL A 351 3.03 10.31 -18.24
N THR A 352 1.80 10.73 -17.90
CA THR A 352 1.33 12.11 -18.14
C THR A 352 0.65 12.71 -16.92
N LEU A 353 0.82 14.02 -16.74
CA LEU A 353 0.04 14.83 -15.79
C LEU A 353 -1.25 15.38 -16.41
N ASN A 354 -1.42 15.22 -17.73
CA ASN A 354 -2.60 15.70 -18.44
C ASN A 354 -3.63 14.58 -18.53
N GLU A 355 -4.68 14.67 -17.71
CA GLU A 355 -5.80 13.72 -17.72
C GLU A 355 -6.57 13.67 -19.06
N GLN A 356 -6.39 14.66 -19.94
CA GLN A 356 -7.03 14.68 -21.27
C GLN A 356 -6.31 13.75 -22.26
N GLU A 357 -5.02 13.47 -22.04
CA GLU A 357 -4.20 12.64 -22.91
C GLU A 357 -4.36 11.13 -22.66
N SER A 358 -5.13 10.73 -21.64
CA SER A 358 -5.22 9.34 -21.23
C SER A 358 -6.61 8.94 -20.74
N GLN A 359 -7.00 7.72 -21.10
CA GLN A 359 -8.15 6.98 -20.56
C GLN A 359 -7.74 5.98 -19.47
N ILE A 360 -6.45 5.88 -19.13
CA ILE A 360 -5.91 4.95 -18.13
C ILE A 360 -5.32 5.78 -17.00
N HIS A 361 -5.99 5.78 -15.85
CA HIS A 361 -5.64 6.64 -14.72
C HIS A 361 -5.15 5.79 -13.56
N VAL A 362 -3.98 6.13 -13.02
CA VAL A 362 -3.50 5.54 -11.76
C VAL A 362 -4.05 6.35 -10.60
N VAL A 363 -4.83 5.69 -9.76
CA VAL A 363 -5.49 6.31 -8.61
C VAL A 363 -5.03 5.66 -7.31
N PRO A 364 -5.04 6.39 -6.18
CA PRO A 364 -4.70 5.75 -4.92
C PRO A 364 -5.74 4.69 -4.57
N MET A 365 -5.32 3.56 -3.99
CA MET A 365 -6.16 2.38 -3.73
C MET A 365 -7.48 2.67 -3.01
N TRP A 366 -7.49 3.61 -2.06
CA TRP A 366 -8.70 4.03 -1.35
C TRP A 366 -9.80 4.60 -2.27
N THR A 367 -9.47 5.04 -3.48
CA THR A 367 -10.43 5.52 -4.49
C THR A 367 -11.30 4.37 -4.99
N LEU A 368 -10.72 3.17 -5.05
CA LEU A 368 -11.37 1.94 -5.49
C LEU A 368 -12.04 1.19 -4.33
N ALA A 369 -11.91 1.71 -3.10
CA ALA A 369 -12.34 1.02 -1.89
C ALA A 369 -13.85 1.17 -1.57
N SER A 370 -14.64 1.86 -2.40
CA SER A 370 -16.11 1.77 -2.34
C SER A 370 -16.79 2.32 -3.59
N PHE A 371 -17.99 1.82 -3.88
CA PHE A 371 -18.82 2.36 -4.96
C PHE A 371 -19.20 3.82 -4.79
N LYS A 372 -19.35 4.31 -3.55
CA LYS A 372 -19.59 5.73 -3.29
C LYS A 372 -18.45 6.62 -3.82
N ARG A 373 -17.19 6.17 -3.65
CA ARG A 373 -16.02 6.88 -4.16
C ARG A 373 -15.88 6.75 -5.67
N LEU A 374 -16.15 5.56 -6.22
CA LEU A 374 -16.21 5.37 -7.68
C LEU A 374 -17.30 6.24 -8.31
N LYS A 375 -18.45 6.42 -7.66
CA LYS A 375 -19.52 7.32 -8.10
C LYS A 375 -19.05 8.78 -8.09
N HIS A 376 -18.27 9.19 -7.11
CA HIS A 376 -17.65 10.52 -7.12
C HIS A 376 -16.72 10.72 -8.32
N VAL A 377 -15.85 9.75 -8.61
CA VAL A 377 -14.98 9.76 -9.80
C VAL A 377 -15.82 9.79 -11.09
N SER A 378 -16.87 8.97 -11.17
CA SER A 378 -17.81 8.96 -12.30
C SER A 378 -18.43 10.34 -12.54
N ASN A 379 -18.91 10.99 -11.47
CA ASN A 379 -19.49 12.33 -11.56
C ASN A 379 -18.47 13.38 -12.01
N GLN A 380 -17.22 13.30 -11.53
CA GLN A 380 -16.13 14.18 -11.96
C GLN A 380 -15.88 14.08 -13.47
N TYR A 381 -16.03 12.89 -14.05
CA TYR A 381 -15.77 12.63 -15.46
C TYR A 381 -17.01 12.41 -16.32
N ALA A 382 -18.21 12.74 -15.83
CA ALA A 382 -19.47 12.41 -16.49
C ALA A 382 -19.62 13.00 -17.90
N GLY A 383 -18.94 14.12 -18.19
CA GLY A 383 -18.91 14.73 -19.52
C GLY A 383 -18.03 14.01 -20.54
N ARG A 384 -17.12 13.13 -20.10
CA ARG A 384 -16.10 12.46 -20.94
C ARG A 384 -16.29 10.94 -21.00
N PHE A 385 -16.64 10.33 -19.86
CA PHE A 385 -16.72 8.89 -19.71
C PHE A 385 -18.10 8.46 -19.21
N SER A 386 -18.61 7.36 -19.76
CA SER A 386 -19.89 6.74 -19.39
C SER A 386 -19.74 5.35 -18.80
N LEU A 387 -18.51 4.80 -18.80
CA LEU A 387 -18.16 3.51 -18.23
C LEU A 387 -16.85 3.61 -17.46
N ILE A 388 -16.77 3.00 -16.28
CA ILE A 388 -15.54 2.85 -15.51
C ILE A 388 -15.21 1.37 -15.37
N VAL A 389 -13.99 0.99 -15.69
CA VAL A 389 -13.40 -0.32 -15.40
C VAL A 389 -12.25 -0.12 -14.44
N ALA A 390 -12.36 -0.69 -13.23
CA ALA A 390 -11.36 -0.50 -12.18
C ALA A 390 -10.62 -1.80 -11.87
N PHE A 391 -9.29 -1.71 -11.85
CA PHE A 391 -8.39 -2.78 -11.43
C PHE A 391 -7.83 -2.44 -10.05
N SER A 392 -8.04 -3.33 -9.09
CA SER A 392 -7.52 -3.24 -7.72
C SER A 392 -6.44 -4.30 -7.52
N PRO A 393 -5.14 -3.98 -7.67
CA PRO A 393 -4.08 -4.95 -7.51
C PRO A 393 -3.92 -5.32 -6.02
N THR A 394 -4.39 -6.50 -5.62
CA THR A 394 -4.31 -7.00 -4.23
C THR A 394 -3.11 -7.91 -4.03
N GLY A 395 -2.82 -8.26 -2.77
CA GLY A 395 -2.09 -9.49 -2.45
C GLY A 395 -3.04 -10.68 -2.57
N TRP A 396 -2.91 -11.66 -1.68
CA TRP A 396 -3.87 -12.75 -1.62
C TRP A 396 -5.26 -12.31 -1.15
N THR A 397 -6.28 -12.91 -1.76
CA THR A 397 -7.66 -12.76 -1.34
C THR A 397 -8.36 -14.11 -1.50
N PHE A 398 -9.19 -14.50 -0.52
CA PHE A 398 -10.07 -15.65 -0.68
C PHE A 398 -11.03 -15.41 -1.85
N GLY A 399 -10.82 -16.12 -2.96
CA GLY A 399 -11.87 -16.28 -3.95
C GLY A 399 -12.93 -17.22 -3.42
N LYS A 400 -14.17 -16.74 -3.20
CA LYS A 400 -15.32 -17.65 -3.12
C LYS A 400 -15.44 -18.36 -4.47
N GLY A 401 -14.81 -19.53 -4.58
CA GLY A 401 -14.74 -20.30 -5.81
C GLY A 401 -13.49 -21.18 -5.89
N LYS A 402 -13.34 -22.11 -4.95
CA LYS A 402 -12.44 -23.27 -5.13
C LYS A 402 -12.88 -24.01 -6.40
N LYS A 403 -12.13 -23.91 -7.49
CA LYS A 403 -11.92 -25.07 -8.36
C LYS A 403 -10.57 -25.63 -7.97
N LYS A 404 -10.58 -26.85 -7.42
CA LYS A 404 -9.37 -27.65 -7.28
C LYS A 404 -8.76 -27.75 -8.68
N SER A 405 -7.59 -27.17 -8.89
CA SER A 405 -6.72 -27.56 -9.99
C SER A 405 -6.39 -29.05 -9.78
N PRO A 406 -6.60 -29.94 -10.75
CA PRO A 406 -5.95 -31.23 -10.70
C PRO A 406 -4.45 -30.96 -10.80
N GLY A 407 -3.70 -31.35 -9.78
CA GLY A 407 -2.27 -31.16 -9.74
C GLY A 407 -1.58 -31.79 -10.94
N ARG A 408 -0.50 -31.14 -11.37
CA ARG A 408 0.67 -31.83 -11.89
C ARG A 408 1.91 -31.02 -11.56
#